data_AF-A0A957M6N7-F1
#
_entry.id   AF-A0A957M6N7-F1
#
_cell.length_a   1.000
_cell.length_b   1.000
_cell.length_c   1.000
_cell.angle_alpha   90.00
_cell.angle_beta   90.00
_cell.angle_gamma   90.00
#
_symmetry.space_group_name_H-M   'P 1'
#
loop_
_entity.id
_entity.type
_entity.pdbx_description
1 polymer ?
#
loop_
_entity_poly.entity_id
_entity_poly.type
_entity_poly.pdbx_seq_one_letter_code
_entity_poly.pdbx_strand_id
1 'polypeptide(L)'
;MRADRLLAIMMLLQARGQMTAQALAGALEVSERTIYRDIDALGAAGVPVYAEAGPGGGIGLLDSYRTTLTGLTDGEVRALFAASVTDSLAALGIDDELRSALRKLAAALPAGRRTG
;
A
#
# COMPACT_ATOMS: atom_id res chain seq x y z
N MET A 1 12.87 -14.27 -9.70
CA MET A 1 11.85 -15.12 -10.35
C MET A 1 10.62 -14.29 -10.75
N ARG A 2 9.60 -14.87 -11.42
CA ARG A 2 8.38 -14.12 -11.81
C ARG A 2 7.59 -13.62 -10.60
N ALA A 3 7.43 -14.45 -9.56
CA ALA A 3 6.71 -14.09 -8.34
C ALA A 3 7.34 -12.87 -7.63
N ASP A 4 8.66 -12.84 -7.48
CA ASP A 4 9.38 -11.71 -6.88
C ASP A 4 9.11 -10.40 -7.61
N ARG A 5 9.03 -10.45 -8.95
CA ARG A 5 8.76 -9.26 -9.76
C ARG A 5 7.30 -8.79 -9.64
N LEU A 6 6.34 -9.72 -9.57
CA LEU A 6 4.94 -9.37 -9.33
C LEU A 6 4.78 -8.67 -7.96
N LEU A 7 5.43 -9.20 -6.92
CA LEU A 7 5.51 -8.55 -5.61
C LEU A 7 6.17 -7.17 -5.68
N ALA A 8 7.29 -7.04 -6.39
CA ALA A 8 7.98 -5.77 -6.56
C ALA A 8 7.10 -4.71 -7.26
N ILE A 9 6.36 -5.09 -8.30
CA ILE A 9 5.37 -4.22 -8.96
C ILE A 9 4.32 -3.75 -7.95
N MET A 10 3.74 -4.66 -7.18
CA MET A 10 2.73 -4.31 -6.17
C MET A 10 3.28 -3.34 -5.11
N MET A 11 4.51 -3.55 -4.63
CA MET A 11 5.13 -2.65 -3.66
C MET A 11 5.40 -1.25 -4.24
N LEU A 12 5.87 -1.17 -5.48
CA LEU A 12 6.10 0.09 -6.17
C LEU A 12 4.79 0.88 -6.36
N LEU A 13 3.73 0.22 -6.79
CA LEU A 13 2.41 0.84 -6.96
C LEU A 13 1.80 1.27 -5.62
N GLN A 14 2.01 0.53 -4.53
CA GLN A 14 1.55 0.98 -3.21
C GLN A 14 2.28 2.23 -2.71
N ALA A 15 3.60 2.26 -2.88
CA ALA A 15 4.45 3.34 -2.40
C ALA A 15 4.28 4.63 -3.22
N ARG A 16 4.09 4.51 -4.54
CA ARG A 16 4.04 5.66 -5.46
C ARG A 16 2.64 5.96 -6.02
N GLY A 17 1.68 5.07 -5.77
CA GLY A 17 0.31 5.17 -6.28
C GLY A 17 0.21 4.71 -7.74
N GLN A 18 0.49 5.62 -8.66
CA GLN A 18 0.38 5.41 -10.11
C GLN A 18 1.75 5.56 -10.76
N MET A 19 2.11 4.63 -11.66
CA MET A 19 3.37 4.65 -12.41
C MET A 19 3.15 4.27 -13.87
N THR A 20 3.88 4.88 -14.80
CA THR A 20 3.83 4.46 -16.21
C THR A 20 4.49 3.08 -16.40
N ALA A 21 4.11 2.37 -17.47
CA ALA A 21 4.77 1.12 -17.82
C ALA A 21 6.28 1.31 -18.03
N GLN A 22 6.68 2.43 -18.64
CA GLN A 22 8.08 2.81 -18.82
C GLN A 22 8.83 3.01 -17.50
N ALA A 23 8.20 3.65 -16.51
CA ALA A 23 8.82 3.85 -15.19
C ALA A 23 8.98 2.53 -14.42
N LEU A 24 7.97 1.64 -14.48
CA LEU A 24 8.07 0.30 -13.89
C LEU A 24 9.13 -0.55 -14.60
N ALA A 25 9.19 -0.48 -15.93
CA ALA A 25 10.19 -1.15 -16.75
C ALA A 25 11.61 -0.72 -16.38
N GLY A 26 11.84 0.59 -16.25
CA GLY A 26 13.13 1.14 -15.81
C GLY A 26 13.49 0.73 -14.37
N ALA A 27 12.53 0.80 -13.44
CA ALA A 27 12.78 0.46 -12.03
C ALA A 27 13.07 -1.02 -11.79
N LEU A 28 12.55 -1.90 -12.65
CA LEU A 28 12.68 -3.36 -12.54
C LEU A 28 13.63 -3.96 -13.59
N GLU A 29 14.28 -3.11 -14.40
CA GLU A 29 15.22 -3.49 -15.46
C GLU A 29 14.65 -4.52 -16.45
N VAL A 30 13.39 -4.32 -16.86
CA VAL A 30 12.68 -5.17 -17.83
C VAL A 30 12.07 -4.34 -18.95
N SER A 31 11.61 -4.99 -20.01
CA SER A 31 10.84 -4.31 -21.06
C SER A 31 9.43 -3.93 -20.60
N GLU A 32 8.84 -2.88 -21.21
CA GLU A 32 7.42 -2.55 -21.01
C GLU A 32 6.49 -3.71 -21.35
N ARG A 33 6.81 -4.50 -22.38
CA ARG A 33 6.07 -5.73 -22.72
C ARG A 33 6.02 -6.72 -21.56
N THR A 34 7.12 -6.84 -20.81
CA THR A 34 7.17 -7.67 -19.60
C THR A 34 6.26 -7.11 -18.51
N ILE A 35 6.25 -5.78 -18.32
CA ILE A 35 5.36 -5.11 -17.37
C ILE A 35 3.91 -5.39 -17.71
N TYR A 36 3.45 -5.14 -18.94
CA TYR A 36 2.07 -5.40 -19.34
C TYR A 36 1.66 -6.86 -19.08
N ARG A 37 2.50 -7.83 -19.46
CA ARG A 37 2.24 -9.25 -19.20
C ARG A 37 2.16 -9.60 -17.71
N ASP A 38 2.86 -8.86 -16.87
CA ASP A 38 2.83 -9.05 -15.42
C ASP A 38 1.63 -8.34 -14.78
N ILE A 39 1.17 -7.20 -15.32
CA ILE A 39 -0.10 -6.57 -14.94
C ILE A 39 -1.28 -7.48 -15.28
N ASP A 40 -1.29 -8.09 -16.46
CA ASP A 40 -2.31 -9.08 -16.83
C ASP A 40 -2.33 -10.27 -15.86
N ALA A 41 -1.15 -10.73 -15.44
CA ALA A 41 -1.03 -11.82 -14.48
C ALA A 41 -1.53 -11.44 -13.07
N LEU A 42 -1.27 -10.20 -12.63
CA LEU A 42 -1.82 -9.66 -11.39
C LEU A 42 -3.35 -9.61 -11.45
N GLY A 43 -3.91 -9.08 -12.55
CA GLY A 43 -5.37 -9.06 -12.77
C GLY A 43 -5.99 -10.46 -12.77
N ALA A 44 -5.36 -11.41 -13.47
CA ALA A 44 -5.81 -12.81 -13.48
C ALA A 44 -5.72 -13.49 -12.10
N ALA A 45 -4.83 -13.03 -11.22
CA ALA A 45 -4.73 -13.48 -9.84
C ALA A 45 -5.70 -12.77 -8.88
N GLY A 46 -6.58 -11.91 -9.39
CA GLY A 46 -7.57 -11.16 -8.60
C GLY A 46 -7.02 -9.92 -7.92
N VAL A 47 -5.81 -9.47 -8.27
CA VAL A 47 -5.27 -8.19 -7.79
C VAL A 47 -5.95 -7.05 -8.57
N PRO A 48 -6.58 -6.08 -7.89
CA PRO A 48 -7.36 -5.03 -8.55
C PRO A 48 -6.45 -3.91 -9.09
N VAL A 49 -5.68 -4.24 -10.12
CA VAL A 49 -4.88 -3.31 -10.92
C VAL A 49 -5.74 -2.63 -11.99
N TYR A 50 -5.46 -1.37 -12.27
CA TYR A 50 -6.02 -0.64 -13.42
C TYR A 50 -4.90 -0.02 -14.25
N ALA A 51 -5.21 0.26 -15.52
CA ALA A 51 -4.33 0.98 -16.42
C ALA A 51 -5.13 2.09 -17.11
N GLU A 52 -4.62 3.31 -17.08
CA GLU A 52 -5.21 4.48 -17.72
C GLU A 52 -4.29 4.97 -18.84
N ALA A 53 -4.84 5.17 -20.04
CA ALA A 53 -4.08 5.62 -21.20
C ALA A 53 -4.11 7.15 -21.31
N GLY A 54 -3.04 7.74 -21.89
CA GLY A 54 -2.95 9.17 -22.18
C GLY A 54 -1.93 9.93 -21.32
N PRO A 55 -1.82 11.25 -21.50
CA PRO A 55 -0.90 12.09 -20.74
C PRO A 55 -1.25 12.08 -19.25
N GLY A 56 -0.31 11.65 -18.41
CA GLY A 56 -0.54 11.46 -16.97
C GLY A 56 -1.18 10.12 -16.59
N GLY A 57 -1.52 9.28 -17.58
CA GLY A 57 -1.98 7.91 -17.37
C GLY A 57 -0.89 6.99 -16.81
N GLY A 58 -1.28 5.80 -16.38
CA GLY A 58 -0.36 4.84 -15.79
C GLY A 58 -1.08 3.62 -15.25
N ILE A 59 -0.29 2.76 -14.62
CA ILE A 59 -0.75 1.57 -13.93
C ILE A 59 -0.85 1.91 -12.44
N GLY A 60 -1.94 1.49 -11.80
CA GLY A 60 -2.19 1.72 -10.38
C GLY A 60 -2.96 0.57 -9.73
N LEU A 61 -3.05 0.61 -8.40
CA LEU A 61 -3.93 -0.26 -7.61
C LEU A 61 -5.17 0.51 -7.21
N LEU A 62 -6.35 -0.11 -7.27
CA LEU A 62 -7.56 0.46 -6.70
C LEU A 62 -7.33 0.83 -5.22
N ASP A 63 -7.76 2.02 -4.81
CA ASP A 63 -7.45 2.59 -3.48
C ASP A 63 -7.89 1.71 -2.31
N SER A 64 -8.94 0.89 -2.50
CA SER A 64 -9.39 -0.10 -1.53
C SER A 64 -8.34 -1.18 -1.24
N TYR A 65 -7.50 -1.54 -2.21
CA TYR A 65 -6.50 -2.60 -2.07
C TYR A 65 -5.20 -2.13 -1.41
N ARG A 66 -4.87 -0.83 -1.54
CA ARG A 66 -3.79 -0.20 -0.76
C ARG A 66 -4.06 -0.29 0.74
N THR A 67 -5.35 -0.25 1.12
CA THR A 67 -5.79 -0.42 2.51
C THR A 67 -5.63 -1.88 2.97
N THR A 68 -6.02 -2.85 2.14
CA THR A 68 -5.93 -4.29 2.46
C THR A 68 -4.49 -4.77 2.69
N LEU A 69 -3.48 -4.18 2.03
CA LEU A 69 -2.08 -4.57 2.20
C LEU A 69 -1.43 -4.09 3.50
N THR A 70 -1.99 -3.08 4.17
CA THR A 70 -1.66 -2.84 5.60
C THR A 70 -2.32 -3.86 6.54
N GLY A 71 -3.23 -4.69 6.01
CA GLY A 71 -4.00 -5.68 6.76
C GLY A 71 -5.07 -5.09 7.67
N LEU A 72 -5.17 -3.76 7.77
CA LEU A 72 -6.00 -3.07 8.76
C LEU A 72 -7.22 -2.43 8.10
N THR A 73 -8.39 -2.88 8.55
CA THR A 73 -9.69 -2.26 8.27
C THR A 73 -9.83 -0.94 9.03
N ASP A 74 -10.76 -0.09 8.58
CA ASP A 74 -11.06 1.17 9.27
C ASP A 74 -11.51 0.96 10.73
N GLY A 75 -12.19 -0.14 11.02
CA GLY A 75 -12.57 -0.52 12.37
C GLY A 75 -11.35 -0.84 13.25
N GLU A 76 -10.38 -1.59 12.71
CA GLU A 76 -9.15 -1.96 13.43
C GLU A 76 -8.23 -0.76 13.66
N VAL A 77 -8.16 0.17 12.69
CA VAL A 77 -7.43 1.44 12.87
C VAL A 77 -8.06 2.27 14.00
N ARG A 78 -9.39 2.42 14.02
CA ARG A 78 -10.09 3.14 15.08
C ARG A 78 -9.89 2.46 16.45
N ALA A 79 -9.92 1.14 16.50
CA ALA A 79 -9.68 0.39 17.73
C ALA A 79 -8.26 0.58 18.26
N LEU A 80 -7.24 0.60 17.39
CA LEU A 80 -5.85 0.91 17.74
C LEU A 80 -5.69 2.32 18.30
N PHE A 81 -6.34 3.32 17.68
CA PHE A 81 -6.33 4.69 18.19
C PHE A 81 -7.07 4.80 19.54
N ALA A 82 -8.23 4.16 19.69
CA ALA A 82 -8.96 4.16 20.97
C ALA A 82 -8.17 3.48 22.09
N ALA A 83 -7.46 2.38 21.79
CA ALA A 83 -6.58 1.71 22.75
C ALA A 83 -5.49 2.66 23.25
N SER A 84 -4.90 3.48 22.37
CA SER A 84 -3.83 4.44 22.73
C SER A 84 -4.22 5.52 23.74
N VAL A 85 -5.51 5.78 23.93
CA VAL A 85 -6.04 6.79 24.87
C VAL A 85 -6.31 6.19 26.26
N THR A 86 -6.16 4.87 26.41
CA THR A 86 -6.52 4.19 27.67
C THR A 86 -5.38 4.30 28.69
N ASP A 87 -5.63 4.97 29.82
CA ASP A 87 -4.70 5.12 30.96
C ASP A 87 -4.12 3.80 31.49
N SER A 88 -4.80 2.67 31.26
CA SER A 88 -4.34 1.33 31.67
C SER A 88 -3.06 0.86 30.96
N LEU A 89 -2.72 1.40 29.78
CA LEU A 89 -1.48 1.05 29.06
C LEU A 89 -0.26 1.79 29.61
N ALA A 90 -0.45 3.01 30.13
CA ALA A 90 0.59 3.76 30.82
C ALA A 90 1.04 3.05 32.11
N ALA A 91 0.11 2.40 32.82
CA ALA A 91 0.41 1.59 34.00
C ALA A 91 1.24 0.32 33.71
N LEU A 92 1.27 -0.14 32.45
CA LEU A 92 2.05 -1.30 32.01
C LEU A 92 3.45 -0.93 31.45
N GLY A 93 3.78 0.37 31.39
CA GLY A 93 5.05 0.84 30.83
C GLY A 93 5.18 0.66 29.32
N ILE A 94 4.07 0.47 28.60
CA ILE A 94 4.03 0.20 27.15
C ILE A 94 3.86 1.51 26.34
N ASP A 95 3.86 2.67 27.00
CA ASP A 95 3.44 3.94 26.40
C ASP A 95 4.35 4.40 25.24
N ASP A 96 5.68 4.26 25.36
CA ASP A 96 6.62 4.79 24.37
C ASP A 96 6.72 3.92 23.10
N GLU A 97 6.79 2.60 23.25
CA GLU A 97 6.80 1.66 22.13
C GLU A 97 5.48 1.69 21.36
N LEU A 98 4.35 1.75 22.07
CA LEU A 98 3.03 1.86 21.45
C LEU A 98 2.89 3.20 20.71
N ARG A 99 3.31 4.31 21.32
CA ARG A 99 3.31 5.64 20.70
C ARG A 99 4.23 5.71 19.48
N SER A 100 5.35 4.99 19.49
CA SER A 100 6.25 4.85 18.33
C SER A 100 5.60 4.02 17.21
N ALA A 101 4.99 2.89 17.54
CA ALA A 101 4.28 2.04 16.57
C ALA A 101 3.09 2.78 15.94
N LEU A 102 2.28 3.48 16.72
CA LEU A 102 1.15 4.26 16.24
C LEU A 102 1.57 5.42 15.35
N ARG A 103 2.70 6.09 15.65
CA ARG A 103 3.27 7.12 14.77
C ARG A 103 3.69 6.54 13.42
N LYS A 104 4.34 5.37 13.41
CA LYS A 104 4.71 4.67 12.17
C LYS A 104 3.46 4.25 11.38
N LEU A 105 2.43 3.78 12.07
CA LEU A 105 1.15 3.42 11.48
C LEU A 105 0.45 4.62 10.82
N ALA A 106 0.36 5.74 11.53
CA ALA A 106 -0.22 6.99 11.03
C ALA A 106 0.51 7.55 9.80
N ALA A 107 1.83 7.34 9.72
CA ALA A 107 2.63 7.69 8.55
C ALA A 107 2.40 6.75 7.35
N ALA A 108 2.13 5.46 7.61
CA ALA A 108 1.82 4.45 6.59
C ALA A 108 0.35 4.52 6.10
N LEU A 109 -0.55 5.11 6.88
CA LEU A 109 -1.95 5.34 6.51
C LEU A 109 -2.08 6.40 5.40
N PRO A 110 -2.85 6.14 4.33
CA PRO A 110 -3.07 7.10 3.26
C PRO A 110 -3.78 8.36 3.78
N ALA A 111 -3.48 9.50 3.17
CA ALA A 111 -3.80 10.84 3.67
C ALA A 111 -5.29 11.12 3.96
N GLY A 112 -6.22 10.33 3.39
CA GLY A 112 -7.66 10.46 3.61
C GLY A 112 -8.18 9.98 4.97
N ARG A 113 -7.33 9.40 5.85
CA ARG A 113 -7.74 8.89 7.17
C ARG A 113 -7.07 9.58 8.37
N ARG A 114 -6.44 10.75 8.16
CA ARG A 114 -5.73 11.50 9.22
C ARG A 114 -6.63 12.39 10.08
N THR A 115 -7.91 12.46 9.77
CA THR A 115 -8.91 13.28 10.48
C THR A 115 -10.06 12.39 10.93
N GLY A 116 -10.11 12.13 12.23
CA GLY A 116 -11.19 11.41 12.92
C GLY A 116 -10.90 11.39 14.40
#